data_AF-A0A2V7RF01-F1
#
_entry.id   AF-A0A2V7RF01-F1
#
_cell.length_a   1.000
_cell.length_b   1.000
_cell.length_c   1.000
_cell.angle_alpha   90.00
_cell.angle_beta   90.00
_cell.angle_gamma   90.00
#
_symmetry.space_group_name_H-M   'P 1'
#
loop_
_entity.id
_entity.type
_entity.pdbx_description
1 polymer ?
#
loop_
_entity_poly.entity_id
_entity_poly.type
_entity_poly.pdbx_seq_one_letter_code
_entity_poly.pdbx_strand_id
1 'polypeptide(L)'
;MTERGVPGHHLTLGPGSEFDAIRVLLERWGPRAVGIGDDATIVRVPRGDALVASVDTAIEGRHFRTNWITPREIGYRAVTAALSDLAAMAAQ
;
A
#
# COMPACT_ATOMS: atom_id res chain seq x y z
N MET A 1 -10.27 23.59 -7.96
CA MET A 1 -8.95 23.13 -8.45
C MET A 1 -8.98 21.61 -8.44
N THR A 2 -9.51 21.03 -9.51
CA THR A 2 -9.66 19.58 -9.67
C THR A 2 -8.40 19.04 -10.32
N GLU A 3 -7.50 18.47 -9.52
CA GLU A 3 -6.41 17.68 -10.10
C GLU A 3 -7.03 16.46 -10.78
N ARG A 4 -7.07 16.53 -12.10
CA ARG A 4 -7.23 15.36 -12.96
C ARG A 4 -5.99 14.51 -12.72
N GLY A 5 -6.13 13.44 -11.94
CA GLY A 5 -5.13 12.39 -11.88
C GLY A 5 -4.75 12.02 -13.31
N VAL A 6 -3.46 12.14 -13.63
CA VAL A 6 -2.92 11.85 -14.95
C VAL A 6 -3.27 10.39 -15.27
N PRO A 7 -4.01 10.09 -16.36
CA PRO A 7 -4.31 8.72 -16.69
C PRO A 7 -3.03 8.00 -17.14
N GLY A 8 -2.74 6.85 -16.52
CA GLY A 8 -2.02 5.77 -17.19
C GLY A 8 -0.52 5.62 -16.92
N HIS A 9 0.06 6.31 -15.94
CA HIS A 9 1.43 6.02 -15.50
C HIS A 9 1.38 5.29 -14.16
N HIS A 10 1.81 4.02 -14.16
CA HIS A 10 2.29 3.38 -12.94
C HIS A 10 3.64 3.98 -12.59
N LEU A 11 3.98 4.05 -11.30
CA LEU A 11 5.37 4.26 -10.92
C LEU A 11 6.24 3.18 -11.58
N THR A 12 7.42 3.58 -12.06
CA THR A 12 8.33 2.65 -12.74
C THR A 12 8.82 1.62 -11.72
N LEU A 13 8.36 0.38 -11.86
CA LEU A 13 8.73 -0.70 -10.95
C LEU A 13 10.18 -1.15 -11.18
N GLY A 14 10.92 -1.35 -10.08
CA GLY A 14 12.28 -1.87 -10.11
C GLY A 14 12.38 -3.34 -10.56
N PRO A 15 13.59 -3.89 -10.72
CA PRO A 15 13.78 -5.30 -11.07
C PRO A 15 13.52 -6.22 -9.87
N GLY A 16 13.20 -7.50 -10.14
CA GLY A 16 13.12 -8.55 -9.11
C GLY A 16 11.75 -9.22 -9.01
N SER A 17 11.72 -10.40 -8.39
CA SER A 17 10.55 -11.30 -8.38
C SER A 17 9.31 -10.71 -7.72
N GLU A 18 9.48 -9.80 -6.76
CA GLU A 18 8.38 -9.07 -6.13
C GLU A 18 7.69 -8.14 -7.14
N PHE A 19 8.47 -7.32 -7.83
CA PHE A 19 7.94 -6.44 -8.87
C PHE A 19 7.44 -7.20 -10.09
N ASP A 20 8.01 -8.36 -10.40
CA ASP A 20 7.49 -9.26 -11.43
C ASP A 20 6.08 -9.76 -11.07
N ALA A 21 5.84 -10.09 -9.80
CA ALA A 21 4.50 -10.46 -9.33
C ALA A 21 3.52 -9.28 -9.47
N ILE A 22 3.95 -8.05 -9.16
CA ILE A 22 3.12 -6.86 -9.36
C ILE A 22 2.81 -6.69 -10.85
N ARG A 23 3.80 -6.82 -11.75
CA ARG A 23 3.57 -6.76 -13.22
C ARG A 23 2.52 -7.76 -13.67
N VAL A 24 2.56 -9.01 -13.18
CA VAL A 24 1.53 -10.02 -13.47
C VAL A 24 0.14 -9.58 -13.00
N LEU A 25 0.02 -8.95 -11.83
CA LEU A 25 -1.25 -8.42 -11.33
C LEU A 25 -1.75 -7.25 -12.19
N LEU A 26 -0.85 -6.34 -12.58
CA LEU A 26 -1.19 -5.21 -13.47
C LEU A 26 -1.72 -5.71 -14.81
N GLU A 27 -1.05 -6.68 -15.44
CA GLU A 27 -1.52 -7.31 -16.68
C GLU A 27 -2.88 -7.98 -16.51
N ARG A 28 -3.06 -8.72 -15.41
CA ARG A 28 -4.31 -9.42 -15.10
C ARG A 28 -5.48 -8.47 -14.87
N TRP A 29 -5.25 -7.32 -14.24
CA TRP A 29 -6.29 -6.33 -13.96
C TRP A 29 -6.52 -5.35 -15.11
N GLY A 30 -5.52 -5.19 -15.98
CA GLY A 30 -5.61 -4.42 -17.22
C GLY A 30 -6.16 -3.00 -16.98
N PRO A 31 -7.24 -2.58 -17.67
CA PRO A 31 -7.83 -1.25 -17.48
C PRO A 31 -8.32 -0.94 -16.06
N ARG A 32 -8.41 -1.92 -15.16
CA ARG A 32 -8.80 -1.70 -13.75
C ARG A 32 -7.63 -1.33 -12.85
N ALA A 33 -6.40 -1.49 -13.33
CA ALA A 33 -5.18 -1.23 -12.56
C ALA A 33 -4.82 0.29 -12.45
N VAL A 34 -5.75 1.19 -12.76
CA VAL A 34 -5.45 2.63 -12.85
C VAL A 34 -4.88 3.18 -11.54
N GLY A 35 -3.72 3.83 -11.62
CA GLY A 35 -3.11 4.52 -10.48
C GLY A 35 -2.40 3.60 -9.48
N ILE A 36 -2.20 2.31 -9.78
CA ILE A 36 -1.38 1.43 -8.94
C ILE A 36 0.09 1.85 -9.01
N GLY A 37 0.74 1.92 -7.85
CA GLY A 37 2.18 2.16 -7.71
C GLY A 37 2.56 3.02 -6.51
N ASP A 38 1.60 3.72 -5.92
CA ASP A 38 1.76 4.59 -4.74
C ASP A 38 1.60 3.83 -3.41
N ASP A 39 1.84 4.49 -2.27
CA ASP A 39 1.85 3.87 -0.93
C ASP A 39 0.46 3.40 -0.46
N ALA A 40 -0.64 3.99 -0.96
CA ALA A 40 -2.00 3.54 -0.62
C ALA A 40 -3.01 3.85 -1.74
N THR A 41 -4.19 3.21 -1.70
CA THR A 41 -5.29 3.52 -2.61
C THR A 41 -6.21 4.60 -2.06
N ILE A 42 -6.70 5.47 -2.94
CA ILE A 42 -7.71 6.49 -2.61
C ILE A 42 -9.07 6.08 -3.20
N VAL A 43 -10.08 5.96 -2.34
CA VAL A 43 -11.45 5.59 -2.69
C VAL A 43 -12.39 6.76 -2.40
N ARG A 44 -13.15 7.20 -3.40
CA ARG A 44 -14.13 8.29 -3.22
C ARG A 44 -15.32 7.79 -2.41
N VAL A 45 -15.70 8.53 -1.36
CA VAL A 45 -16.86 8.21 -0.52
C VAL A 45 -17.93 9.33 -0.58
N PRO A 46 -19.22 9.02 -0.34
CA PRO A 46 -20.30 10.00 -0.47
C PRO A 46 -20.33 10.96 0.72
N ARG A 47 -19.42 11.94 0.78
CA ARG A 47 -19.45 13.08 1.73
C ARG A 47 -18.47 14.22 1.42
N GLY A 48 -17.78 14.18 0.29
CA GLY A 48 -16.70 15.13 -0.03
C GLY A 48 -15.34 14.69 0.50
N ASP A 49 -15.31 13.66 1.35
CA ASP A 49 -14.09 13.02 1.83
C ASP A 49 -13.58 11.94 0.86
N ALA A 50 -12.33 11.54 1.05
CA ALA A 50 -11.73 10.39 0.39
C ALA A 50 -11.25 9.40 1.46
N LEU A 51 -11.53 8.12 1.25
CA LEU A 51 -10.99 7.03 2.07
C LEU A 51 -9.62 6.65 1.50
N VAL A 52 -8.60 6.64 2.35
CA VAL A 52 -7.27 6.11 2.01
C VAL A 52 -7.12 4.74 2.67
N ALA A 53 -6.70 3.74 1.90
CA ALA A 53 -6.54 2.38 2.40
C ALA A 53 -5.20 1.77 1.94
N SER A 54 -4.45 1.22 2.88
CA SER A 54 -3.29 0.36 2.66
C SER A 54 -3.49 -0.97 3.39
N VAL A 55 -2.75 -2.00 2.97
CA VAL A 55 -2.71 -3.31 3.61
C VAL A 55 -1.27 -3.79 3.69
N ASP A 56 -0.83 -4.06 4.91
CA ASP A 56 0.49 -4.61 5.21
C ASP A 56 0.41 -5.98 5.87
N THR A 57 1.49 -6.76 5.77
CA THR A 57 1.60 -8.07 6.45
C THR A 57 2.88 -8.15 7.27
N ALA A 58 2.74 -8.53 8.55
CA ALA A 58 3.87 -8.91 9.40
C ALA A 58 3.94 -10.44 9.55
N ILE A 59 5.11 -11.03 9.31
CA ILE A 59 5.32 -12.48 9.19
C ILE A 59 6.47 -12.90 10.11
N GLU A 60 6.24 -13.91 10.95
CA GLU A 60 7.29 -14.47 11.80
C GLU A 60 8.43 -15.07 10.95
N GLY A 61 9.67 -14.89 11.39
CA GLY A 61 10.87 -15.32 10.69
C GLY A 61 11.32 -14.38 9.55
N ARG A 62 10.49 -13.40 9.17
CA ARG A 62 10.81 -12.34 8.20
C ARG A 62 10.86 -10.96 8.84
N HIS A 63 9.75 -10.56 9.47
CA HIS A 63 9.56 -9.23 10.04
C HIS A 63 9.79 -9.20 11.56
N PHE A 64 9.50 -10.31 12.24
CA PHE A 64 9.73 -10.45 13.68
C PHE A 64 10.05 -11.90 14.05
N ARG A 65 10.43 -12.14 15.29
CA ARG A 65 10.45 -13.48 15.92
C ARG A 65 9.84 -13.40 17.31
N THR A 66 9.01 -14.37 17.67
CA THR A 66 8.32 -14.40 18.97
C THR A 66 9.27 -14.57 20.16
N ASN A 67 10.49 -15.04 19.93
CA ASN A 67 11.55 -15.11 20.93
C ASN A 67 12.41 -13.84 21.04
N TRP A 68 12.18 -12.81 20.21
CA TRP A 68 12.90 -11.53 20.27
C TRP A 68 12.05 -10.42 20.88
N ILE A 69 10.76 -10.40 20.58
CA ILE A 69 9.84 -9.35 20.99
C ILE A 69 8.50 -9.95 21.42
N THR A 70 7.80 -9.24 22.30
CA THR A 70 6.50 -9.63 22.84
C THR A 70 5.38 -9.48 21.80
N PRO A 71 4.23 -10.17 21.96
CA PRO A 71 3.05 -9.96 21.13
C PRO A 71 2.58 -8.50 21.05
N ARG A 72 2.73 -7.74 22.13
CA ARG A 72 2.37 -6.31 22.15
C ARG A 72 3.28 -5.49 21.24
N GLU A 73 4.58 -5.75 21.27
CA GLU A 73 5.56 -5.06 20.41
C GLU A 73 5.40 -5.45 18.94
N ILE A 74 5.05 -6.72 18.66
CA ILE A 74 4.68 -7.17 17.31
C ILE A 74 3.49 -6.35 16.80
N GLY A 75 2.42 -6.26 17.60
CA GLY A 75 1.24 -5.47 17.25
C GLY A 75 1.55 -3.99 17.04
N TYR A 76 2.34 -3.38 17.92
CA TYR A 76 2.78 -1.99 17.78
C TYR A 76 3.51 -1.77 16.46
N ARG A 77 4.54 -2.59 16.16
CA ARG A 77 5.31 -2.46 14.92
C ARG A 77 4.47 -2.68 13.67
N ALA A 78 3.56 -3.66 13.69
CA ALA A 78 2.67 -3.94 12.57
C ALA A 78 1.73 -2.77 12.27
N VAL A 79 1.15 -2.17 13.32
CA VAL A 79 0.30 -0.98 13.17
C VAL A 79 1.13 0.23 12.72
N THR A 80 2.32 0.45 13.29
CA THR A 80 3.19 1.55 12.89
C THR A 80 3.60 1.46 11.42
N ALA A 81 3.90 0.27 10.90
CA ALA A 81 4.19 0.08 9.48
C ALA A 81 2.99 0.46 8.60
N ALA A 82 1.82 -0.12 8.86
CA ALA A 82 0.60 0.16 8.09
C ALA A 82 0.16 1.64 8.16
N LEU A 83 0.37 2.31 9.30
CA LEU A 83 0.07 3.74 9.44
C LEU A 83 1.06 4.63 8.69
N SER A 84 2.29 4.17 8.43
CA SER A 84 3.30 4.97 7.75
C SER A 84 2.92 5.26 6.29
N ASP A 85 2.34 4.29 5.59
CA ASP A 85 1.78 4.47 4.24
C ASP A 85 0.66 5.52 4.23
N LEU A 86 -0.25 5.46 5.20
CA LEU A 86 -1.33 6.43 5.32
C LEU A 86 -0.79 7.84 5.56
N ALA A 87 0.22 7.96 6.41
CA ALA A 87 0.89 9.23 6.68
C ALA A 87 1.63 9.77 5.44
N ALA A 88 2.26 8.90 4.63
CA ALA A 88 2.89 9.28 3.37
C ALA A 88 1.88 9.87 2.38
N MET A 89 0.63 9.38 2.42
CA MET A 89 -0.50 9.89 1.63
C MET A 89 -1.22 11.10 2.26
N ALA A 90 -0.67 11.67 3.34
CA ALA A 90 -1.26 12.76 4.12
C ALA A 90 -2.69 12.47 4.63
N ALA A 91 -3.01 11.20 4.86
CA ALA A 91 -4.28 10.78 5.45
C ALA A 91 -4.28 10.98 6.98
N GLN A 92 -5.47 11.20 7.56
CA GLN A 92 -5.70 11.45 8.98
C GLN A 92 -6.98 10.78 9.49
#